data_AF-A0A2B7ZM87-F1
#
_entry.id   AF-A0A2B7ZM87-F1
#
_cell.length_a   1.000
_cell.length_b   1.000
_cell.length_c   1.000
_cell.angle_alpha   90.00
_cell.angle_beta   90.00
_cell.angle_gamma   90.00
#
_symmetry.space_group_name_H-M   'P 1'
#
loop_
_entity.id
_entity.type
_entity.pdbx_description
1 polymer ?
#
loop_
_entity_poly.entity_id
_entity_poly.type
_entity_poly.pdbx_seq_one_letter_code
_entity_poly.pdbx_strand_id
1 'polypeptide(L)'
;MVTANSGREPFLNSSLDGRGSIQGSLEEKFNLRFPPEHFQFTHPIARRCVPRQQDQRDQNEHQHHRIPPGFLHRFQKVYKPGNESAGIPGPDAVRYYEEELTRNDLNLDCKWEYAGEFRKQLRKFVEMTEVEEYTSEYEEDEFGCDLRWRDQGPASEENQWIYLGELGQGGFGYVQCWEWYPFGKNDPIMFAVKDTQNDQYWNDYCSEGNLTRRVNDAGCPNVVKVYDWIDLDPQPAELTAHLRSFRILYGYYEGGSLARLYTHYMRYKLLFPEAFLWHVFHEIATGLLYCAHGHAGPQRKPDWEEIIHKDVKPGNILLGAAPPPDSEELYPTCYLGDFGLAYTIPNDDVRSYKETYPMEGTVEYLPPEAVDRCSSGIIGPKLDIYSLTLSIREAIENALNIYTADEMNTLRKLPGGENYLPYSLDFINLCRSAGSSRICKRPDIYSLWKTTGEQARKWKGKVIANRRHAAAKRTKCYDGMVLVDEEVRLRFKRDRAFRREFLREASWKHENRGVVKFAKEMVRRMKEEQNSDDEGGGREKDEDYSLYTHVDEAAKGVRRRV
;
A
#
# COMPACT_ATOMS: atom_id res chain seq x y z
N MET A 1 55.60 -50.57 24.99
CA MET A 1 55.07 -51.94 24.81
C MET A 1 54.38 -51.96 23.45
N VAL A 2 55.15 -52.22 22.38
CA VAL A 2 55.32 -53.54 21.71
C VAL A 2 54.04 -53.88 20.93
N THR A 3 53.97 -54.03 19.60
CA THR A 3 54.89 -54.03 18.43
C THR A 3 53.95 -54.07 17.20
N ALA A 4 54.11 -53.25 16.16
CA ALA A 4 54.96 -53.42 14.96
C ALA A 4 54.55 -54.56 14.00
N ASN A 5 54.24 -54.22 12.74
CA ASN A 5 54.97 -54.60 11.49
C ASN A 5 54.04 -54.56 10.26
N SER A 6 54.31 -53.67 9.29
CA SER A 6 55.16 -53.83 8.07
C SER A 6 54.29 -54.27 6.87
N GLY A 7 54.27 -53.66 5.69
CA GLY A 7 55.22 -52.82 4.96
C GLY A 7 55.31 -53.37 3.53
N ARG A 8 55.29 -52.51 2.49
CA ARG A 8 55.95 -52.65 1.17
C ARG A 8 55.30 -51.75 0.10
N GLU A 9 55.96 -50.63 -0.17
CA GLU A 9 56.15 -50.06 -1.52
C GLU A 9 57.17 -50.94 -2.30
N PRO A 10 57.43 -50.82 -3.65
CA PRO A 10 57.78 -49.53 -4.30
C PRO A 10 57.74 -49.38 -5.87
N PHE A 11 58.09 -48.16 -6.34
CA PHE A 11 58.69 -47.73 -7.64
C PHE A 11 57.81 -47.79 -8.93
N LEU A 12 57.87 -46.88 -9.94
CA LEU A 12 58.98 -46.10 -10.53
C LEU A 12 58.46 -44.93 -11.45
N ASN A 13 59.30 -43.89 -11.57
CA ASN A 13 59.20 -42.64 -12.38
C ASN A 13 59.27 -42.81 -13.92
N SER A 14 58.81 -41.79 -14.68
CA SER A 14 59.56 -41.10 -15.78
C SER A 14 58.70 -40.03 -16.50
N SER A 15 59.06 -38.72 -16.44
CA SER A 15 59.73 -37.88 -17.49
C SER A 15 58.80 -37.33 -18.60
N LEU A 16 58.51 -36.02 -18.66
CA LEU A 16 59.21 -34.89 -19.31
C LEU A 16 58.88 -34.66 -20.81
N ASP A 17 58.53 -33.39 -21.05
CA ASP A 17 58.71 -32.54 -22.25
C ASP A 17 57.84 -32.69 -23.52
N GLY A 18 57.30 -31.53 -23.92
CA GLY A 18 56.71 -31.28 -25.22
C GLY A 18 56.19 -29.84 -25.35
N ARG A 19 57.07 -28.85 -25.56
CA ARG A 19 56.70 -27.51 -26.03
C ARG A 19 56.35 -27.55 -27.52
N GLY A 20 55.22 -26.95 -27.89
CA GLY A 20 54.85 -26.61 -29.26
C GLY A 20 53.84 -25.46 -29.29
N SER A 21 54.32 -24.28 -29.67
CA SER A 21 53.58 -23.03 -29.86
C SER A 21 52.60 -23.11 -31.05
N ILE A 22 51.43 -22.46 -30.95
CA ILE A 22 50.84 -21.58 -31.97
C ILE A 22 49.67 -20.77 -31.37
N GLN A 23 49.64 -19.52 -31.80
CA GLN A 23 48.80 -18.37 -31.50
C GLN A 23 47.31 -18.57 -31.84
N GLY A 24 46.39 -18.12 -30.98
CA GLY A 24 44.94 -18.09 -31.23
C GLY A 24 44.17 -17.34 -30.14
N SER A 25 43.77 -16.11 -30.44
CA SER A 25 42.81 -15.28 -29.71
C SER A 25 41.39 -15.86 -29.74
N LEU A 26 40.61 -15.68 -28.66
CA LEU A 26 39.16 -15.41 -28.59
C LEU A 26 38.75 -15.56 -27.12
N GLU A 27 38.48 -14.50 -26.35
CA GLU A 27 37.16 -13.82 -26.30
C GLU A 27 35.95 -14.78 -26.40
N GLU A 28 35.49 -15.29 -25.26
CA GLU A 28 34.06 -15.56 -25.03
C GLU A 28 33.74 -15.12 -23.58
N LYS A 29 33.31 -13.86 -23.41
CA LYS A 29 31.90 -13.46 -23.25
C LYS A 29 31.14 -14.27 -22.19
N PHE A 30 31.30 -13.86 -20.94
CA PHE A 30 30.21 -13.93 -19.96
C PHE A 30 29.08 -13.00 -20.46
N ASN A 31 28.18 -13.56 -21.25
CA ASN A 31 26.91 -12.95 -21.63
C ASN A 31 25.99 -12.99 -20.40
N LEU A 32 25.99 -11.91 -19.60
CA LEU A 32 24.92 -11.61 -18.65
C LEU A 32 23.67 -11.22 -19.46
N ARG A 33 22.93 -12.22 -19.92
CA ARG A 33 21.57 -12.08 -20.48
C ARG A 33 20.64 -12.93 -19.64
N PHE A 34 19.87 -12.25 -18.77
CA PHE A 34 18.63 -12.68 -18.12
C PHE A 34 18.66 -14.03 -17.35
N PRO A 35 17.90 -14.20 -16.26
CA PRO A 35 17.70 -15.53 -15.70
C PRO A 35 16.92 -16.41 -16.70
N PRO A 36 17.12 -17.74 -16.66
CA PRO A 36 16.55 -18.67 -17.63
C PRO A 36 15.00 -18.68 -17.59
N GLU A 37 14.40 -18.90 -18.76
CA GLU A 37 12.96 -19.08 -18.97
C GLU A 37 12.45 -20.34 -18.25
N HIS A 38 11.96 -20.19 -17.01
CA HIS A 38 11.02 -21.12 -16.37
C HIS A 38 10.39 -20.46 -15.13
N PHE A 39 9.72 -19.33 -15.35
CA PHE A 39 8.67 -18.82 -14.46
C PHE A 39 7.60 -18.19 -15.35
N GLN A 40 6.80 -19.03 -15.99
CA GLN A 40 5.54 -18.60 -16.59
C GLN A 40 4.44 -18.93 -15.58
N PHE A 41 4.01 -17.93 -14.80
CA PHE A 41 2.74 -18.02 -14.10
C PHE A 41 1.62 -17.97 -15.13
N THR A 42 0.90 -19.07 -15.27
CA THR A 42 -0.32 -19.12 -16.07
C THR A 42 -1.37 -18.22 -15.40
N HIS A 43 -1.76 -17.14 -16.08
CA HIS A 43 -2.99 -16.43 -15.77
C HIS A 43 -4.16 -17.43 -15.69
N PRO A 44 -5.07 -17.35 -14.71
CA PRO A 44 -6.33 -18.08 -14.78
C PRO A 44 -7.10 -17.54 -15.99
N ILE A 45 -7.14 -18.31 -17.07
CA ILE A 45 -8.06 -18.07 -18.18
C ILE A 45 -9.45 -18.25 -17.58
N ALA A 46 -10.19 -17.15 -17.45
CA ALA A 46 -11.61 -17.17 -17.10
C ALA A 46 -12.39 -17.94 -18.19
N ARG A 47 -12.51 -19.25 -18.02
CA ARG A 47 -13.45 -20.05 -18.83
C ARG A 47 -14.86 -19.69 -18.37
N ARG A 48 -15.60 -18.98 -19.23
CA ARG A 48 -17.05 -18.88 -19.17
C ARG A 48 -17.64 -20.30 -19.16
N CYS A 49 -18.01 -20.80 -17.98
CA CYS A 49 -18.90 -21.94 -17.87
C CYS A 49 -20.35 -21.44 -17.88
N VAL A 50 -21.12 -21.97 -18.83
CA VAL A 50 -22.58 -21.80 -18.92
C VAL A 50 -23.22 -22.49 -17.71
N PRO A 51 -24.24 -21.90 -17.07
CA PRO A 51 -24.81 -22.48 -15.85
C PRO A 51 -25.57 -23.77 -16.20
N ARG A 52 -25.16 -24.89 -15.60
CA ARG A 52 -26.06 -26.04 -15.45
C ARG A 52 -26.87 -25.82 -14.17
N GLN A 53 -28.15 -25.56 -14.34
CA GLN A 53 -29.13 -25.66 -13.26
C GLN A 53 -29.15 -27.11 -12.76
N GLN A 54 -28.74 -27.31 -11.51
CA GLN A 54 -29.14 -28.46 -10.73
C GLN A 54 -29.67 -27.95 -9.41
N ASP A 55 -30.98 -28.08 -9.24
CA ASP A 55 -31.71 -27.91 -7.99
C ASP A 55 -31.04 -28.72 -6.87
N GLN A 56 -30.43 -28.02 -5.93
CA GLN A 56 -30.27 -28.52 -4.56
C GLN A 56 -31.06 -27.58 -3.65
N ARG A 57 -32.31 -27.97 -3.42
CA ARG A 57 -33.14 -27.39 -2.37
C ARG A 57 -32.76 -28.03 -1.04
N ASP A 58 -32.71 -27.15 -0.05
CA ASP A 58 -32.98 -27.39 1.38
C ASP A 58 -31.94 -28.16 2.18
N GLN A 59 -30.94 -27.41 2.68
CA GLN A 59 -30.38 -27.56 4.04
C GLN A 59 -29.59 -26.33 4.57
N ASN A 60 -29.84 -25.12 4.05
CA ASN A 60 -29.27 -23.87 4.59
C ASN A 60 -30.35 -23.02 5.26
N GLU A 61 -30.89 -23.51 6.37
CA GLU A 61 -31.73 -22.70 7.26
C GLU A 61 -30.85 -21.71 8.05
N HIS A 62 -30.84 -20.45 7.62
CA HIS A 62 -30.89 -19.25 8.47
C HIS A 62 -29.81 -19.15 9.57
N GLN A 63 -28.54 -18.93 9.20
CA GLN A 63 -27.65 -18.15 10.07
C GLN A 63 -28.09 -16.69 10.01
N HIS A 64 -29.03 -16.33 10.88
CA HIS A 64 -29.52 -14.97 11.06
C HIS A 64 -28.36 -14.00 11.28
N HIS A 65 -28.41 -12.85 10.60
CA HIS A 65 -27.69 -11.64 10.94
C HIS A 65 -27.86 -11.38 12.45
N ARG A 66 -26.86 -11.77 13.25
CA ARG A 66 -26.88 -11.59 14.70
C ARG A 66 -25.83 -10.57 15.04
N ILE A 67 -26.30 -9.46 15.58
CA ILE A 67 -25.44 -8.43 16.15
C ILE A 67 -24.57 -9.08 17.22
N PRO A 68 -23.24 -8.83 17.22
CA PRO A 68 -22.35 -9.31 18.25
C PRO A 68 -22.89 -8.89 19.64
N PRO A 69 -23.22 -9.83 20.54
CA PRO A 69 -23.93 -9.49 21.77
C PRO A 69 -23.14 -8.56 22.70
N GLY A 70 -21.81 -8.64 22.68
CA GLY A 70 -20.93 -7.75 23.44
C GLY A 70 -20.95 -6.34 22.86
N PHE A 71 -20.87 -6.19 21.53
CA PHE A 71 -21.06 -4.91 20.85
C PHE A 71 -22.40 -4.28 21.24
N LEU A 72 -23.50 -5.03 21.12
CA LEU A 72 -24.84 -4.53 21.43
C LEU A 72 -24.94 -4.05 22.87
N HIS A 73 -24.41 -4.82 23.82
CA HIS A 73 -24.38 -4.45 25.24
C HIS A 73 -23.61 -3.14 25.47
N ARG A 74 -22.43 -2.99 24.86
CA ARG A 74 -21.60 -1.78 24.98
C ARG A 74 -22.27 -0.57 24.30
N PHE A 75 -22.81 -0.76 23.10
CA PHE A 75 -23.58 0.25 22.38
C PHE A 75 -24.69 0.79 23.29
N GLN A 76 -25.55 -0.09 23.80
CA GLN A 76 -26.65 0.25 24.72
C GLN A 76 -26.19 0.92 26.00
N LYS A 77 -25.08 0.49 26.60
CA LYS A 77 -24.53 1.08 27.82
C LYS A 77 -24.05 2.52 27.62
N VAL A 78 -23.44 2.83 26.47
CA VAL A 78 -22.85 4.15 26.19
C VAL A 78 -23.93 5.20 25.93
N TYR A 79 -25.04 4.86 25.25
CA TYR A 79 -26.07 5.86 24.91
C TYR A 79 -27.26 5.92 25.89
N LYS A 80 -27.43 4.99 26.85
CA LYS A 80 -28.62 4.93 27.72
C LYS A 80 -28.61 5.69 29.06
N PRO A 81 -27.52 6.34 29.56
CA PRO A 81 -27.74 7.68 30.18
C PRO A 81 -26.53 8.65 30.26
N GLY A 82 -26.80 9.97 30.12
CA GLY A 82 -26.13 11.05 30.87
C GLY A 82 -24.73 11.51 30.44
N ASN A 83 -24.18 11.00 29.34
CA ASN A 83 -22.82 11.33 28.91
C ASN A 83 -22.85 12.27 27.69
N GLU A 84 -22.83 13.58 27.94
CA GLU A 84 -22.88 14.64 26.91
C GLU A 84 -21.66 14.61 25.95
N SER A 85 -20.62 13.85 26.28
CA SER A 85 -19.31 13.88 25.59
C SER A 85 -19.23 13.05 24.30
N ALA A 86 -20.12 12.07 24.08
CA ALA A 86 -20.03 11.14 22.95
C ALA A 86 -20.99 11.43 21.78
N GLY A 87 -21.85 12.44 21.90
CA GLY A 87 -22.98 12.64 20.99
C GLY A 87 -24.05 11.56 21.16
N ILE A 88 -25.32 11.96 21.14
CA ILE A 88 -26.43 11.00 21.23
C ILE A 88 -26.74 10.53 19.81
N PRO A 89 -26.70 9.21 19.51
CA PRO A 89 -27.07 8.71 18.19
C PRO A 89 -28.54 9.03 17.89
N GLY A 90 -28.82 9.48 16.67
CA GLY A 90 -30.19 9.65 16.20
C GLY A 90 -30.94 8.31 16.07
N PRO A 91 -32.27 8.33 15.92
CA PRO A 91 -33.10 7.12 15.87
C PRO A 91 -32.69 6.14 14.76
N ASP A 92 -32.28 6.62 13.59
CA ASP A 92 -31.84 5.74 12.49
C ASP A 92 -30.43 5.19 12.72
N ALA A 93 -29.58 5.89 13.48
CA ALA A 93 -28.30 5.33 13.93
C ALA A 93 -28.49 4.22 14.97
N VAL A 94 -29.42 4.41 15.92
CA VAL A 94 -29.78 3.38 16.90
C VAL A 94 -30.30 2.13 16.18
N ARG A 95 -31.26 2.28 15.25
CA ARG A 95 -31.77 1.15 14.46
C ARG A 95 -30.64 0.43 13.73
N TYR A 96 -29.73 1.19 13.10
CA TYR A 96 -28.63 0.59 12.37
C TYR A 96 -27.74 -0.31 13.25
N TYR A 97 -27.28 0.21 14.39
CA TYR A 97 -26.37 -0.54 15.26
C TYR A 97 -27.06 -1.66 16.05
N GLU A 98 -28.37 -1.56 16.31
CA GLU A 98 -29.12 -2.59 17.03
C GLU A 98 -29.71 -3.69 16.13
N GLU A 99 -29.88 -3.43 14.83
CA GLU A 99 -30.65 -4.33 13.95
C GLU A 99 -29.94 -4.63 12.60
N GLU A 100 -29.13 -3.72 12.06
CA GLU A 100 -28.66 -3.78 10.67
C GLU A 100 -27.13 -3.91 10.51
N LEU A 101 -26.35 -3.79 11.58
CA LEU A 101 -24.87 -3.73 11.53
C LEU A 101 -24.24 -4.85 10.67
N THR A 102 -24.70 -6.10 10.86
CA THR A 102 -24.15 -7.29 10.20
C THR A 102 -24.99 -7.72 8.97
N ARG A 103 -25.89 -6.86 8.48
CA ARG A 103 -26.79 -7.20 7.35
C ARG A 103 -26.02 -7.53 6.08
N ASN A 104 -24.88 -6.88 5.89
CA ASN A 104 -24.05 -6.99 4.68
C ASN A 104 -22.80 -7.85 4.89
N ASP A 105 -22.74 -8.61 5.98
CA ASP A 105 -21.61 -9.51 6.25
C ASP A 105 -21.63 -10.69 5.30
N LEU A 106 -20.44 -11.05 4.82
CA LEU A 106 -20.26 -12.08 3.81
C LEU A 106 -19.48 -13.25 4.39
N ASN A 107 -19.92 -14.46 4.08
CA ASN A 107 -19.18 -15.69 4.38
C ASN A 107 -17.97 -15.83 3.45
N LEU A 108 -17.01 -16.68 3.84
CA LEU A 108 -15.91 -17.08 2.96
C LEU A 108 -16.48 -17.65 1.64
N ASP A 109 -15.97 -17.15 0.52
CA ASP A 109 -16.40 -17.53 -0.83
C ASP A 109 -16.22 -19.04 -1.05
N CYS A 110 -17.33 -19.77 -1.16
CA CYS A 110 -17.33 -21.21 -1.42
C CYS A 110 -16.87 -21.57 -2.84
N LYS A 111 -16.76 -20.58 -3.75
CA LYS A 111 -16.22 -20.77 -5.10
C LYS A 111 -14.69 -20.78 -5.11
N TRP A 112 -14.04 -20.32 -4.04
CA TRP A 112 -12.60 -20.44 -3.93
C TRP A 112 -12.24 -21.92 -3.81
N GLU A 113 -11.48 -22.44 -4.78
CA GLU A 113 -11.19 -23.87 -4.93
C GLU A 113 -10.54 -24.50 -3.68
N TYR A 114 -9.84 -23.70 -2.88
CA TYR A 114 -9.18 -24.13 -1.64
C TYR A 114 -10.04 -23.94 -0.38
N ALA A 115 -11.26 -23.39 -0.47
CA ALA A 115 -12.05 -23.01 0.71
C ALA A 115 -12.31 -24.17 1.69
N GLY A 116 -12.52 -25.38 1.18
CA GLY A 116 -12.74 -26.58 2.00
C GLY A 116 -11.51 -26.98 2.81
N GLU A 117 -10.35 -27.11 2.16
CA GLU A 117 -9.09 -27.46 2.83
C GLU A 117 -8.60 -26.31 3.71
N PHE A 118 -8.77 -25.06 3.26
CA PHE A 118 -8.41 -23.88 4.02
C PHE A 118 -9.12 -23.83 5.37
N ARG A 119 -10.46 -24.04 5.42
CA ARG A 119 -11.20 -24.09 6.69
C ARG A 119 -10.74 -25.21 7.63
N LYS A 120 -10.29 -26.34 7.08
CA LYS A 120 -9.76 -27.46 7.88
C LYS A 120 -8.38 -27.12 8.44
N GLN A 121 -7.52 -26.51 7.63
CA GLN A 121 -6.16 -26.13 8.02
C GLN A 121 -6.12 -24.90 8.92
N LEU A 122 -7.12 -24.01 8.84
CA LEU A 122 -7.20 -22.81 9.65
C LEU A 122 -7.25 -23.13 11.16
N ARG A 123 -7.95 -24.20 11.56
CA ARG A 123 -7.96 -24.66 12.96
C ARG A 123 -6.60 -25.17 13.41
N LYS A 124 -5.93 -25.99 12.57
CA LYS A 124 -4.58 -26.48 12.85
C LYS A 124 -3.56 -25.35 12.95
N PHE A 125 -3.71 -24.34 12.10
CA PHE A 125 -2.87 -23.15 12.11
C PHE A 125 -2.96 -22.41 13.45
N VAL A 126 -4.17 -22.25 13.99
CA VAL A 126 -4.38 -21.65 15.32
C VAL A 126 -3.74 -22.49 16.41
N GLU A 127 -4.05 -23.79 16.46
CA GLU A 127 -3.48 -24.72 17.44
C GLU A 127 -1.95 -24.65 17.44
N MET A 128 -1.32 -24.66 16.26
CA MET A 128 0.13 -24.54 16.10
C MET A 128 0.70 -23.24 16.69
N THR A 129 -0.02 -22.12 16.56
CA THR A 129 0.45 -20.81 17.02
C THR A 129 0.08 -20.45 18.44
N GLU A 130 -0.88 -21.16 19.07
CA GLU A 130 -1.35 -20.92 20.44
C GLU A 130 -0.74 -21.90 21.45
N VAL A 131 -0.42 -23.13 21.04
CA VAL A 131 0.13 -24.18 21.94
C VAL A 131 1.56 -23.86 22.40
N GLU A 132 2.29 -23.01 21.67
CA GLU A 132 3.54 -22.43 22.16
C GLU A 132 3.25 -21.11 22.88
N GLU A 133 3.03 -21.21 24.18
CA GLU A 133 2.80 -20.10 25.11
C GLU A 133 3.75 -18.93 24.78
N TYR A 134 3.16 -17.77 24.46
CA TYR A 134 3.89 -16.51 24.24
C TYR A 134 4.50 -16.06 25.57
N THR A 135 5.59 -16.70 26.00
CA THR A 135 6.40 -16.18 27.09
C THR A 135 7.17 -14.99 26.54
N SER A 136 7.00 -13.81 27.15
CA SER A 136 7.65 -12.55 26.77
C SER A 136 9.18 -12.55 26.94
N GLU A 137 9.80 -13.73 27.07
CA GLU A 137 11.22 -13.99 27.25
C GLU A 137 11.67 -14.94 26.12
N TYR A 138 11.78 -14.44 24.88
CA TYR A 138 12.47 -15.21 23.83
C TYR A 138 13.64 -14.42 23.28
N GLU A 139 14.75 -15.13 23.11
CA GLU A 139 15.99 -14.65 22.53
C GLU A 139 15.76 -14.42 21.03
N GLU A 140 15.59 -13.17 20.60
CA GLU A 140 15.80 -12.82 19.20
C GLU A 140 17.26 -13.15 18.83
N ASP A 141 17.51 -13.74 17.65
CA ASP A 141 18.89 -13.79 17.18
C ASP A 141 19.41 -12.39 16.81
N GLU A 142 20.71 -12.26 16.49
CA GLU A 142 21.33 -10.98 16.12
C GLU A 142 20.63 -10.28 14.94
N PHE A 143 19.71 -10.96 14.24
CA PHE A 143 18.94 -10.46 13.10
C PHE A 143 17.44 -10.23 13.40
N GLY A 144 16.99 -10.43 14.64
CA GLY A 144 15.59 -10.23 15.03
C GLY A 144 14.65 -11.36 14.59
N CYS A 145 15.19 -12.55 14.26
CA CYS A 145 14.36 -13.69 13.89
C CYS A 145 13.82 -14.38 15.15
N ASP A 146 12.51 -14.58 15.19
CA ASP A 146 11.83 -15.37 16.23
C ASP A 146 12.30 -16.83 16.19
N LEU A 147 13.07 -17.23 17.20
CA LEU A 147 13.71 -18.55 17.28
C LEU A 147 12.70 -19.71 17.37
N ARG A 148 11.44 -19.47 17.75
CA ARG A 148 10.38 -20.50 17.79
C ARG A 148 10.21 -21.19 16.44
N TRP A 149 10.37 -20.41 15.37
CA TRP A 149 10.12 -20.84 14.00
C TRP A 149 11.39 -21.29 13.26
N ARG A 150 12.53 -21.44 13.95
CA ARG A 150 13.81 -21.76 13.31
C ARG A 150 13.88 -23.20 12.77
N ASP A 151 13.22 -24.14 13.46
CA ASP A 151 13.27 -25.59 13.17
C ASP A 151 11.89 -26.17 12.79
N GLN A 152 11.17 -25.52 11.86
CA GLN A 152 9.84 -25.96 11.40
C GLN A 152 9.87 -27.26 10.57
N GLY A 153 11.05 -27.73 10.15
CA GLY A 153 11.17 -28.85 9.21
C GLY A 153 10.67 -28.51 7.79
N PRO A 154 10.78 -29.43 6.82
CA PRO A 154 10.32 -29.18 5.45
C PRO A 154 8.80 -29.21 5.35
N ALA A 155 8.25 -28.48 4.37
CA ALA A 155 6.83 -28.54 4.03
C ALA A 155 6.40 -29.99 3.71
N SER A 156 5.23 -30.39 4.19
CA SER A 156 4.64 -31.72 3.99
C SER A 156 3.11 -31.66 4.08
N GLU A 157 2.42 -32.79 3.85
CA GLU A 157 0.95 -32.85 4.05
C GLU A 157 0.53 -32.59 5.51
N GLU A 158 1.44 -32.85 6.46
CA GLU A 158 1.21 -32.66 7.89
C GLU A 158 1.73 -31.29 8.37
N ASN A 159 2.75 -30.75 7.69
CA ASN A 159 3.37 -29.45 7.95
C ASN A 159 3.16 -28.50 6.76
N GLN A 160 1.96 -27.94 6.66
CA GLN A 160 1.57 -27.12 5.51
C GLN A 160 1.82 -25.62 5.71
N TRP A 161 2.11 -25.16 6.91
CA TRP A 161 2.29 -23.74 7.22
C TRP A 161 3.74 -23.48 7.56
N ILE A 162 4.41 -22.62 6.79
CA ILE A 162 5.81 -22.27 7.01
C ILE A 162 5.90 -20.76 7.28
N TYR A 163 6.36 -20.38 8.46
CA TYR A 163 6.63 -19.00 8.83
C TYR A 163 7.90 -18.50 8.15
N LEU A 164 7.81 -17.32 7.54
CA LEU A 164 8.91 -16.69 6.80
C LEU A 164 9.47 -15.43 7.46
N GLY A 165 8.84 -14.91 8.51
CA GLY A 165 9.30 -13.72 9.21
C GLY A 165 8.23 -12.64 9.37
N GLU A 166 8.59 -11.58 10.07
CA GLU A 166 7.75 -10.39 10.26
C GLU A 166 7.83 -9.45 9.05
N LEU A 167 6.67 -8.92 8.64
CA LEU A 167 6.54 -7.93 7.58
C LEU A 167 6.46 -6.50 8.13
N GLY A 168 5.93 -6.33 9.35
CA GLY A 168 5.88 -5.05 10.03
C GLY A 168 5.02 -5.06 11.28
N GLN A 169 5.16 -4.02 12.09
CA GLN A 169 4.41 -3.79 13.33
C GLN A 169 3.78 -2.40 13.31
N GLY A 170 2.53 -2.28 13.76
CA GLY A 170 1.77 -1.04 13.83
C GLY A 170 1.03 -0.88 15.16
N GLY A 171 0.24 0.19 15.29
CA GLY A 171 -0.46 0.52 16.54
C GLY A 171 -1.54 -0.47 16.97
N PHE A 172 -2.03 -1.31 16.04
CA PHE A 172 -3.10 -2.28 16.28
C PHE A 172 -2.61 -3.74 16.29
N GLY A 173 -1.32 -3.99 16.07
CA GLY A 173 -0.73 -5.32 16.07
C GLY A 173 0.43 -5.49 15.09
N TYR A 174 0.72 -6.72 14.70
CA TYR A 174 1.86 -7.08 13.87
C TYR A 174 1.44 -7.98 12.70
N VAL A 175 2.23 -7.94 11.62
CA VAL A 175 1.97 -8.66 10.37
C VAL A 175 3.12 -9.60 10.10
N GLN A 176 2.80 -10.85 9.84
CA GLN A 176 3.72 -11.93 9.57
C GLN A 176 3.55 -12.44 8.13
N CYS A 177 4.61 -13.04 7.59
CA CYS A 177 4.60 -13.72 6.32
C CYS A 177 4.56 -15.23 6.53
N TRP A 178 3.63 -15.90 5.84
CA TRP A 178 3.44 -17.33 5.92
C TRP A 178 3.26 -17.93 4.53
N GLU A 179 3.90 -19.07 4.28
CA GLU A 179 3.58 -19.95 3.16
C GLU A 179 2.58 -21.02 3.61
N TRP A 180 1.56 -21.24 2.79
CA TRP A 180 0.65 -22.35 2.95
C TRP A 180 0.74 -23.31 1.77
N TYR A 181 0.93 -24.59 2.05
CA TYR A 181 1.15 -25.67 1.09
C TYR A 181 -0.08 -26.60 1.02
N PRO A 182 -1.19 -26.20 0.36
CA PRO A 182 -2.46 -26.92 0.41
C PRO A 182 -2.40 -28.36 -0.12
N PHE A 183 -1.42 -28.68 -0.98
CA PHE A 183 -1.23 -30.00 -1.59
C PHE A 183 0.18 -30.58 -1.36
N GLY A 184 0.83 -30.18 -0.26
CA GLY A 184 2.23 -30.55 0.00
C GLY A 184 3.21 -29.64 -0.73
N LYS A 185 4.40 -30.13 -1.07
CA LYS A 185 5.62 -29.32 -1.33
C LYS A 185 5.62 -28.34 -2.51
N ASN A 186 4.63 -28.36 -3.40
CA ASN A 186 4.65 -27.57 -4.63
C ASN A 186 3.65 -26.40 -4.54
N ASP A 187 4.07 -25.23 -5.05
CA ASP A 187 3.26 -24.01 -5.25
C ASP A 187 2.54 -23.46 -4.00
N PRO A 188 3.30 -22.92 -3.01
CA PRO A 188 2.70 -22.35 -1.82
C PRO A 188 1.87 -21.10 -2.12
N ILE A 189 0.83 -20.90 -1.30
CA ILE A 189 0.07 -19.65 -1.24
C ILE A 189 0.68 -18.80 -0.13
N MET A 190 1.13 -17.61 -0.50
CA MET A 190 1.71 -16.64 0.42
C MET A 190 0.61 -15.83 1.10
N PHE A 191 0.63 -15.78 2.42
CA PHE A 191 -0.26 -14.97 3.24
C PHE A 191 0.52 -13.90 4.01
N ALA A 192 -0.09 -12.72 4.08
CA ALA A 192 0.19 -11.74 5.11
C ALA A 192 -0.82 -11.96 6.24
N VAL A 193 -0.35 -12.48 7.37
CA VAL A 193 -1.18 -12.80 8.54
C VAL A 193 -1.07 -11.64 9.52
N LYS A 194 -2.18 -10.97 9.79
CA LYS A 194 -2.26 -9.81 10.69
C LYS A 194 -2.97 -10.23 11.96
N ASP A 195 -2.27 -10.12 13.08
CA ASP A 195 -2.91 -10.17 14.40
C ASP A 195 -3.30 -8.74 14.76
N THR A 196 -4.59 -8.52 14.99
CA THR A 196 -5.15 -7.19 15.26
C THR A 196 -5.96 -7.20 16.54
N GLN A 197 -5.78 -6.16 17.35
CA GLN A 197 -6.65 -5.86 18.47
C GLN A 197 -7.64 -4.79 18.04
N ASN A 198 -8.92 -5.13 18.11
CA ASN A 198 -9.96 -4.13 17.95
C ASN A 198 -10.03 -3.24 19.19
N ASP A 199 -10.55 -2.02 19.01
CA ASP A 199 -10.88 -1.19 20.15
C ASP A 199 -11.91 -1.88 21.07
N GLN A 200 -12.01 -1.39 22.30
CA GLN A 200 -12.92 -1.95 23.30
C GLN A 200 -14.38 -1.97 22.84
N TYR A 201 -14.76 -1.09 21.91
CA TYR A 201 -16.12 -0.98 21.39
C TYR A 201 -16.44 -2.05 20.36
N TRP A 202 -15.48 -2.41 19.52
CA TRP A 202 -15.62 -3.38 18.40
C TRP A 202 -14.93 -4.73 18.68
N ASN A 203 -14.60 -5.03 19.94
CA ASN A 203 -13.74 -6.17 20.27
C ASN A 203 -14.29 -7.55 19.83
N ASP A 204 -15.60 -7.77 19.78
CA ASP A 204 -16.23 -9.05 19.41
C ASP A 204 -16.69 -9.08 17.94
N TYR A 205 -16.19 -8.14 17.12
CA TYR A 205 -16.60 -7.99 15.73
C TYR A 205 -15.43 -7.61 14.81
N CYS A 206 -15.02 -8.52 13.92
CA CYS A 206 -13.96 -8.24 12.94
C CYS A 206 -14.44 -7.30 11.82
N SER A 207 -14.64 -6.03 12.14
CA SER A 207 -15.05 -4.98 11.20
C SER A 207 -14.09 -4.87 10.01
N GLU A 208 -12.78 -4.90 10.26
CA GLU A 208 -11.74 -4.84 9.23
C GLU A 208 -11.88 -5.94 8.18
N GLY A 209 -12.01 -7.20 8.62
CA GLY A 209 -12.17 -8.36 7.75
C GLY A 209 -13.47 -8.28 6.94
N ASN A 210 -14.58 -7.96 7.60
CA ASN A 210 -15.89 -7.83 6.97
C ASN A 210 -15.93 -6.72 5.90
N LEU A 211 -15.44 -5.51 6.23
CA LEU A 211 -15.41 -4.39 5.29
C LEU A 211 -14.49 -4.67 4.09
N THR A 212 -13.31 -5.26 4.33
CA THR A 212 -12.41 -5.65 3.24
C THR A 212 -13.08 -6.67 2.32
N ARG A 213 -13.75 -7.69 2.90
CA ARG A 213 -14.44 -8.75 2.14
C ARG A 213 -15.58 -8.19 1.30
N ARG A 214 -16.34 -7.24 1.83
CA ARG A 214 -17.41 -6.54 1.07
C ARG A 214 -16.86 -5.85 -0.17
N VAL A 215 -15.71 -5.17 -0.08
CA VAL A 215 -15.10 -4.49 -1.22
C VAL A 215 -14.49 -5.50 -2.21
N ASN A 216 -13.93 -6.61 -1.72
CA ASN A 216 -13.49 -7.72 -2.57
C ASN A 216 -14.65 -8.35 -3.36
N ASP A 217 -15.78 -8.63 -2.72
CA ASP A 217 -16.97 -9.23 -3.36
C ASP A 217 -17.62 -8.29 -4.39
N ALA A 218 -17.56 -6.99 -4.14
CA ALA A 218 -17.94 -5.98 -5.13
C ALA A 218 -17.11 -6.05 -6.42
N GLY A 219 -15.99 -6.78 -6.43
CA GLY A 219 -15.11 -7.00 -7.58
C GLY A 219 -13.99 -5.96 -7.69
N CYS A 220 -13.63 -5.28 -6.59
CA CYS A 220 -12.59 -4.26 -6.61
C CYS A 220 -11.21 -4.87 -6.89
N PRO A 221 -10.48 -4.41 -7.91
CA PRO A 221 -9.13 -4.92 -8.23
C PRO A 221 -8.02 -4.28 -7.39
N ASN A 222 -8.30 -3.20 -6.65
CA ASN A 222 -7.31 -2.35 -5.99
C ASN A 222 -7.45 -2.31 -4.47
N VAL A 223 -8.01 -3.36 -3.87
CA VAL A 223 -8.07 -3.56 -2.42
C VAL A 223 -7.42 -4.90 -2.11
N VAL A 224 -6.72 -4.98 -0.97
CA VAL A 224 -6.09 -6.22 -0.53
C VAL A 224 -7.10 -7.36 -0.47
N LYS A 225 -6.68 -8.56 -0.89
CA LYS A 225 -7.52 -9.75 -0.80
C LYS A 225 -7.56 -10.20 0.65
N VAL A 226 -8.73 -10.21 1.28
CA VAL A 226 -8.95 -10.92 2.55
C VAL A 226 -9.50 -12.31 2.24
N TYR A 227 -8.90 -13.32 2.86
CA TYR A 227 -9.38 -14.69 2.77
C TYR A 227 -10.33 -14.96 3.92
N ASP A 228 -9.81 -14.99 5.15
CA ASP A 228 -10.63 -15.22 6.35
C ASP A 228 -9.99 -14.66 7.61
N TRP A 229 -10.70 -14.76 8.73
CA TRP A 229 -10.20 -14.38 10.05
C TRP A 229 -10.69 -15.31 11.15
N ILE A 230 -10.03 -15.23 12.31
CA ILE A 230 -10.28 -16.07 13.47
C ILE A 230 -10.30 -15.20 14.73
N ASP A 231 -11.26 -15.43 15.62
CA ASP A 231 -11.24 -14.90 16.99
C ASP A 231 -10.28 -15.79 17.82
N LEU A 232 -9.16 -15.22 18.26
CA LEU A 232 -8.13 -15.94 19.03
C LEU A 232 -8.53 -16.11 20.50
N ASP A 233 -9.40 -15.23 21.02
CA ASP A 233 -9.79 -15.23 22.43
C ASP A 233 -11.33 -15.18 22.56
N PRO A 234 -12.05 -16.24 22.17
CA PRO A 234 -13.51 -16.25 22.23
C PRO A 234 -13.99 -16.28 23.68
N GLN A 235 -14.27 -15.10 24.24
CA GLN A 235 -14.83 -14.97 25.59
C GLN A 235 -16.37 -14.99 25.57
N PRO A 236 -17.03 -15.35 26.69
CA PRO A 236 -18.47 -15.12 26.86
C PRO A 236 -18.80 -13.63 26.69
N ALA A 237 -19.95 -13.33 26.08
CA ALA A 237 -20.32 -11.97 25.69
C ALA A 237 -20.45 -11.00 26.89
N GLU A 238 -20.65 -11.50 28.11
CA GLU A 238 -20.80 -10.68 29.31
C GLU A 238 -19.47 -10.20 29.93
N LEU A 239 -18.33 -10.77 29.51
CA LEU A 239 -17.01 -10.43 30.05
C LEU A 239 -16.41 -9.24 29.28
N THR A 240 -16.26 -8.13 29.99
CA THR A 240 -15.83 -6.81 29.45
C THR A 240 -14.32 -6.56 29.53
N ALA A 241 -13.54 -7.53 30.04
CA ALA A 241 -12.22 -7.22 30.60
C ALA A 241 -11.01 -7.46 29.69
N HIS A 242 -11.12 -8.24 28.61
CA HIS A 242 -9.97 -8.58 27.77
C HIS A 242 -10.13 -8.05 26.34
N LEU A 243 -9.04 -7.51 25.80
CA LEU A 243 -8.92 -7.18 24.38
C LEU A 243 -8.99 -8.50 23.62
N ARG A 244 -10.03 -8.70 22.82
CA ARG A 244 -10.05 -9.82 21.89
C ARG A 244 -9.15 -9.49 20.72
N SER A 245 -8.43 -10.50 20.27
CA SER A 245 -7.57 -10.41 19.10
C SER A 245 -8.18 -11.21 17.96
N PHE A 246 -8.16 -10.61 16.77
CA PHE A 246 -8.46 -11.32 15.54
C PHE A 246 -7.18 -11.59 14.79
N ARG A 247 -7.06 -12.79 14.24
CA ARG A 247 -6.06 -13.10 13.23
C ARG A 247 -6.71 -13.04 11.85
N ILE A 248 -6.26 -12.14 10.99
CA ILE A 248 -6.78 -11.95 9.64
C ILE A 248 -5.75 -12.42 8.61
N LEU A 249 -6.20 -13.20 7.62
CA LEU A 249 -5.36 -13.73 6.55
C LEU A 249 -5.59 -12.94 5.26
N TYR A 250 -4.59 -12.14 4.89
CA TYR A 250 -4.54 -11.37 3.64
C TYR A 250 -3.67 -12.03 2.59
N GLY A 251 -3.91 -11.72 1.33
CA GLY A 251 -2.95 -11.98 0.25
C GLY A 251 -1.63 -11.25 0.50
N TYR A 252 -0.51 -11.92 0.20
CA TYR A 252 0.80 -11.30 0.21
C TYR A 252 1.05 -10.48 -1.07
N TYR A 253 1.78 -9.37 -0.94
CA TYR A 253 2.09 -8.44 -2.03
C TYR A 253 3.59 -8.17 -2.09
N GLU A 254 4.26 -8.62 -3.15
CA GLU A 254 5.73 -8.74 -3.23
C GLU A 254 6.44 -7.39 -3.31
N GLY A 255 5.78 -6.36 -3.86
CA GLY A 255 6.35 -5.02 -3.96
C GLY A 255 6.44 -4.29 -2.61
N GLY A 256 5.79 -4.84 -1.56
CA GLY A 256 5.70 -4.23 -0.23
C GLY A 256 4.91 -2.92 -0.24
N SER A 257 5.06 -2.11 0.81
CA SER A 257 4.36 -0.83 0.92
C SER A 257 5.00 0.28 0.08
N LEU A 258 4.18 1.22 -0.37
CA LEU A 258 4.60 2.43 -1.06
C LEU A 258 5.53 3.28 -0.18
N ALA A 259 5.31 3.31 1.14
CA ALA A 259 6.20 3.97 2.11
C ALA A 259 7.66 3.44 2.04
N ARG A 260 7.85 2.12 1.90
CA ARG A 260 9.18 1.50 1.74
C ARG A 260 9.85 1.97 0.45
N LEU A 261 9.07 2.15 -0.62
CA LEU A 261 9.56 2.70 -1.88
C LEU A 261 9.90 4.20 -1.75
N TYR A 262 9.06 4.98 -1.10
CA TYR A 262 9.28 6.42 -0.85
C TYR A 262 10.56 6.65 -0.05
N THR A 263 10.77 5.89 1.02
CA THR A 263 12.00 5.95 1.84
C THR A 263 13.25 5.76 0.99
N HIS A 264 13.21 4.85 0.03
CA HIS A 264 14.32 4.64 -0.90
C HIS A 264 14.55 5.86 -1.80
N TYR A 265 13.49 6.41 -2.40
CA TYR A 265 13.59 7.57 -3.29
C TYR A 265 14.06 8.83 -2.56
N MET A 266 13.53 9.09 -1.35
CA MET A 266 13.94 10.18 -0.48
C MET A 266 15.43 10.09 -0.12
N ARG A 267 15.89 8.90 0.30
CA ARG A 267 17.30 8.66 0.65
C ARG A 267 18.25 9.00 -0.50
N TYR A 268 17.86 8.72 -1.74
CA TYR A 268 18.66 8.99 -2.93
C TYR A 268 18.31 10.31 -3.64
N LYS A 269 17.40 11.12 -3.07
CA LYS A 269 16.92 12.39 -3.63
C LYS A 269 16.45 12.25 -5.08
N LEU A 270 15.74 11.14 -5.33
CA LEU A 270 15.16 10.82 -6.62
C LEU A 270 13.74 11.37 -6.70
N LEU A 271 13.33 11.75 -7.90
CA LEU A 271 11.92 12.01 -8.18
C LEU A 271 11.26 10.74 -8.69
N PHE A 272 9.99 10.57 -8.35
CA PHE A 272 9.18 9.56 -8.99
C PHE A 272 8.84 9.99 -10.42
N PRO A 273 8.80 9.07 -11.39
CA PRO A 273 8.25 9.36 -12.70
C PRO A 273 6.79 9.80 -12.58
N GLU A 274 6.41 10.87 -13.27
CA GLU A 274 5.03 11.38 -13.21
C GLU A 274 4.00 10.32 -13.65
N ALA A 275 4.34 9.49 -14.63
CA ALA A 275 3.50 8.38 -15.08
C ALA A 275 3.20 7.36 -13.96
N PHE A 276 4.16 7.12 -13.06
CA PHE A 276 3.97 6.24 -11.90
C PHE A 276 3.06 6.89 -10.87
N LEU A 277 3.24 8.18 -10.59
CA LEU A 277 2.39 8.89 -9.64
C LEU A 277 0.93 8.94 -10.10
N TRP A 278 0.68 9.20 -11.39
CA TRP A 278 -0.66 9.11 -11.97
C TRP A 278 -1.24 7.70 -11.88
N HIS A 279 -0.41 6.68 -12.07
CA HIS A 279 -0.84 5.29 -11.90
C HIS A 279 -1.25 4.99 -10.46
N VAL A 280 -0.41 5.27 -9.45
CA VAL A 280 -0.77 5.07 -8.03
C VAL A 280 -2.05 5.85 -7.69
N PHE A 281 -2.15 7.11 -8.13
CA PHE A 281 -3.32 7.93 -7.87
C PHE A 281 -4.60 7.30 -8.44
N HIS A 282 -4.53 6.78 -9.67
CA HIS A 282 -5.68 6.13 -10.32
C HIS A 282 -6.06 4.78 -9.68
N GLU A 283 -5.09 3.92 -9.39
CA GLU A 283 -5.33 2.60 -8.79
C GLU A 283 -6.01 2.75 -7.41
N ILE A 284 -5.50 3.65 -6.56
CA ILE A 284 -6.09 3.86 -5.23
C ILE A 284 -7.39 4.66 -5.30
N ALA A 285 -7.53 5.62 -6.23
CA ALA A 285 -8.83 6.23 -6.50
C ALA A 285 -9.87 5.20 -6.97
N THR A 286 -9.46 4.13 -7.67
CA THR A 286 -10.34 3.01 -8.02
C THR A 286 -10.78 2.26 -6.77
N GLY A 287 -9.85 1.92 -5.85
CA GLY A 287 -10.19 1.30 -4.56
C GLY A 287 -11.20 2.13 -3.75
N LEU A 288 -10.95 3.43 -3.64
CA LEU A 288 -11.84 4.36 -2.93
C LEU A 288 -13.18 4.57 -3.64
N LEU A 289 -13.23 4.51 -4.97
CA LEU A 289 -14.49 4.54 -5.72
C LEU A 289 -15.35 3.31 -5.40
N TYR A 290 -14.76 2.13 -5.26
CA TYR A 290 -15.50 0.94 -4.82
C TYR A 290 -15.96 1.07 -3.36
N CYS A 291 -15.15 1.64 -2.47
CA CYS A 291 -15.56 1.92 -1.09
C CYS A 291 -16.78 2.85 -1.05
N ALA A 292 -16.79 3.91 -1.87
CA ALA A 292 -17.88 4.88 -1.91
C ALA A 292 -19.13 4.37 -2.65
N HIS A 293 -18.96 3.72 -3.80
CA HIS A 293 -20.06 3.43 -4.74
C HIS A 293 -20.41 1.95 -4.87
N GLY A 294 -19.53 1.04 -4.44
CA GLY A 294 -19.66 -0.41 -4.63
C GLY A 294 -19.40 -0.89 -6.05
N HIS A 295 -18.96 -0.02 -6.97
CA HIS A 295 -18.52 -0.33 -8.32
C HIS A 295 -17.81 0.85 -8.98
N ALA A 296 -17.17 0.62 -10.13
CA ALA A 296 -16.58 1.67 -10.96
C ALA A 296 -17.65 2.41 -11.80
N GLY A 297 -18.51 3.20 -11.15
CA GLY A 297 -19.51 4.01 -11.84
C GLY A 297 -19.78 5.36 -11.17
N PRO A 298 -20.52 6.25 -11.85
CA PRO A 298 -20.71 7.63 -11.39
C PRO A 298 -21.62 7.76 -10.19
N GLN A 299 -22.50 6.78 -9.97
CA GLN A 299 -23.47 6.80 -8.88
C GLN A 299 -23.22 5.61 -7.97
N ARG A 300 -23.55 5.78 -6.69
CA ARG A 300 -23.53 4.70 -5.72
C ARG A 300 -24.62 3.67 -6.07
N LYS A 301 -24.30 2.38 -5.92
CA LYS A 301 -25.30 1.30 -5.96
C LYS A 301 -26.41 1.59 -4.92
N PRO A 302 -27.70 1.40 -5.23
CA PRO A 302 -28.80 1.73 -4.31
C PRO A 302 -28.65 1.16 -2.89
N ASP A 303 -28.21 -0.10 -2.78
CA ASP A 303 -28.07 -0.81 -1.50
C ASP A 303 -26.64 -0.74 -0.91
N TRP A 304 -25.77 0.08 -1.49
CA TRP A 304 -24.39 0.21 -1.02
C TRP A 304 -24.27 1.29 0.07
N GLU A 305 -23.75 0.89 1.22
CA GLU A 305 -23.33 1.81 2.28
C GLU A 305 -21.95 2.35 1.93
N GLU A 306 -21.77 3.67 1.98
CA GLU A 306 -20.44 4.26 1.78
C GLU A 306 -19.49 3.71 2.84
N ILE A 307 -18.31 3.25 2.42
CA ILE A 307 -17.22 2.86 3.30
C ILE A 307 -16.20 3.98 3.28
N ILE A 308 -15.86 4.50 4.46
CA ILE A 308 -14.77 5.47 4.65
C ILE A 308 -13.58 4.71 5.20
N HIS A 309 -12.43 4.81 4.54
CA HIS A 309 -11.22 4.09 4.93
C HIS A 309 -10.54 4.73 6.15
N LYS A 310 -10.54 6.06 6.24
CA LYS A 310 -10.03 6.88 7.36
C LYS A 310 -8.50 6.91 7.52
N ASP A 311 -7.77 5.91 7.03
CA ASP A 311 -6.31 5.82 7.18
C ASP A 311 -5.56 5.55 5.85
N VAL A 312 -5.93 6.28 4.79
CA VAL A 312 -5.21 6.20 3.51
C VAL A 312 -3.85 6.90 3.62
N LYS A 313 -2.78 6.11 3.57
CA LYS A 313 -1.39 6.58 3.65
C LYS A 313 -0.45 5.66 2.85
N PRO A 314 0.79 6.08 2.52
CA PRO A 314 1.71 5.22 1.76
C PRO A 314 2.06 3.90 2.45
N GLY A 315 1.97 3.82 3.78
CA GLY A 315 2.15 2.57 4.53
C GLY A 315 1.06 1.53 4.23
N ASN A 316 -0.15 1.99 3.89
CA ASN A 316 -1.34 1.18 3.66
C ASN A 316 -1.65 1.01 2.16
N ILE A 317 -0.74 1.44 1.28
CA ILE A 317 -0.78 1.21 -0.16
C ILE A 317 0.28 0.15 -0.48
N LEU A 318 -0.15 -1.07 -0.78
CA LEU A 318 0.71 -2.19 -1.15
C LEU A 318 0.90 -2.26 -2.67
N LEU A 319 2.08 -2.70 -3.10
CA LEU A 319 2.43 -2.89 -4.50
C LEU A 319 2.51 -4.38 -4.80
N GLY A 320 1.84 -4.83 -5.87
CA GLY A 320 2.03 -6.19 -6.38
C GLY A 320 3.40 -6.41 -7.01
N ALA A 321 3.61 -7.61 -7.56
CA ALA A 321 4.79 -7.94 -8.33
C ALA A 321 5.10 -6.91 -9.42
N ALA A 322 6.39 -6.60 -9.59
CA ALA A 322 6.84 -5.76 -10.68
C ALA A 322 6.47 -6.41 -12.03
N PRO A 323 5.90 -5.66 -12.99
CA PRO A 323 5.60 -6.23 -14.29
C PRO A 323 6.86 -6.77 -14.98
N PRO A 324 6.74 -7.89 -15.72
CA PRO A 324 7.84 -8.39 -16.54
C PRO A 324 8.38 -7.33 -17.51
N PRO A 325 9.69 -7.33 -17.82
CA PRO A 325 10.29 -6.32 -18.70
C PRO A 325 9.69 -6.25 -20.12
N ASP A 326 9.08 -7.33 -20.58
CA ASP A 326 8.42 -7.52 -21.87
C ASP A 326 6.90 -7.28 -21.83
N SER A 327 6.33 -6.97 -20.66
CA SER A 327 4.93 -6.62 -20.51
C SER A 327 4.63 -5.22 -21.06
N GLU A 328 3.41 -5.03 -21.60
CA GLU A 328 2.87 -3.71 -21.92
C GLU A 328 2.47 -2.92 -20.65
N GLU A 329 2.36 -3.60 -19.50
CA GLU A 329 2.14 -2.94 -18.21
C GLU A 329 3.46 -2.37 -17.68
N LEU A 330 3.45 -1.09 -17.30
CA LEU A 330 4.66 -0.38 -16.88
C LEU A 330 4.91 -0.47 -15.37
N TYR A 331 3.84 -0.61 -14.59
CA TYR A 331 3.87 -0.45 -13.14
C TYR A 331 3.08 -1.55 -12.43
N PRO A 332 3.48 -1.93 -11.21
CA PRO A 332 2.75 -2.92 -10.41
C PRO A 332 1.36 -2.39 -10.04
N THR A 333 0.36 -3.26 -10.03
CA THR A 333 -0.96 -2.95 -9.45
C THR A 333 -0.79 -2.48 -8.01
N CYS A 334 -1.55 -1.45 -7.63
CA CYS A 334 -1.56 -0.91 -6.27
C CYS A 334 -2.82 -1.38 -5.53
N TYR A 335 -2.67 -1.73 -4.26
CA TYR A 335 -3.74 -2.27 -3.42
C TYR A 335 -3.85 -1.45 -2.14
N LEU A 336 -5.05 -0.94 -1.87
CA LEU A 336 -5.39 -0.32 -0.60
C LEU A 336 -5.63 -1.41 0.45
N GLY A 337 -4.93 -1.32 1.57
CA GLY A 337 -5.07 -2.25 2.70
C GLY A 337 -5.27 -1.53 4.03
N ASP A 338 -5.37 -2.32 5.09
CA ASP A 338 -5.56 -1.89 6.48
C ASP A 338 -6.87 -1.11 6.72
N PHE A 339 -7.96 -1.86 6.78
CA PHE A 339 -9.31 -1.33 7.03
C PHE A 339 -9.62 -1.25 8.54
N GLY A 340 -8.60 -1.30 9.41
CA GLY A 340 -8.78 -1.32 10.87
C GLY A 340 -9.52 -0.11 11.43
N LEU A 341 -9.44 1.04 10.75
CA LEU A 341 -10.15 2.27 11.10
C LEU A 341 -11.34 2.58 10.20
N ALA A 342 -11.64 1.69 9.25
CA ALA A 342 -12.70 1.90 8.29
C ALA A 342 -14.09 1.72 8.93
N TYR A 343 -15.08 2.43 8.40
CA TYR A 343 -16.48 2.32 8.85
C TYR A 343 -17.46 2.65 7.74
N THR A 344 -18.72 2.24 7.93
CA THR A 344 -19.82 2.49 7.02
C THR A 344 -20.61 3.74 7.39
N ILE A 345 -21.17 4.39 6.37
CA ILE A 345 -22.15 5.47 6.51
C ILE A 345 -23.43 5.06 5.76
N PRO A 346 -24.36 4.36 6.43
CA PRO A 346 -25.62 3.90 5.85
C PRO A 346 -26.68 5.01 5.76
N ASN A 347 -26.62 6.00 6.65
CA ASN A 347 -27.57 7.12 6.75
C ASN A 347 -26.92 8.34 7.44
N ASP A 348 -27.61 9.48 7.40
CA ASP A 348 -27.11 10.75 7.93
C ASP A 348 -27.06 10.80 9.47
N ASP A 349 -27.88 10.02 10.18
CA ASP A 349 -27.79 9.87 11.63
C ASP A 349 -26.47 9.18 12.03
N VAL A 350 -26.07 8.12 11.33
CA VAL A 350 -24.78 7.45 11.57
C VAL A 350 -23.62 8.38 11.20
N ARG A 351 -23.75 9.14 10.11
CA ARG A 351 -22.76 10.17 9.73
C ARG A 351 -22.53 11.16 10.87
N SER A 352 -23.62 11.76 11.36
CA SER A 352 -23.61 12.73 12.46
C SER A 352 -23.06 12.13 13.76
N TYR A 353 -23.38 10.86 14.04
CA TYR A 353 -22.83 10.15 15.18
C TYR A 353 -21.31 9.92 15.03
N LYS A 354 -20.80 9.63 13.82
CA LYS A 354 -19.37 9.44 13.59
C LYS A 354 -18.55 10.73 13.66
N GLU A 355 -19.16 11.90 13.46
CA GLU A 355 -18.50 13.20 13.63
C GLU A 355 -18.04 13.46 15.08
N THR A 356 -18.61 12.77 16.07
CA THR A 356 -18.22 12.91 17.49
C THR A 356 -16.98 12.11 17.88
N TYR A 357 -16.42 11.33 16.95
CA TYR A 357 -15.17 10.56 17.10
C TYR A 357 -14.01 11.16 16.29
N PRO A 358 -13.67 12.46 16.48
CA PRO A 358 -12.57 13.08 15.76
C PRO A 358 -11.22 12.54 16.28
N MET A 359 -10.20 12.61 15.44
CA MET A 359 -8.79 12.30 15.74
C MET A 359 -8.33 10.82 15.70
N GLU A 360 -9.13 9.88 15.23
CA GLU A 360 -8.61 8.54 14.91
C GLU A 360 -8.02 8.53 13.47
N GLY A 361 -6.82 7.96 13.32
CA GLY A 361 -6.08 7.91 12.06
C GLY A 361 -4.69 8.53 12.16
N THR A 362 -3.92 8.46 11.07
CA THR A 362 -2.58 9.08 11.03
C THR A 362 -2.71 10.59 10.83
N VAL A 363 -2.46 11.37 11.89
CA VAL A 363 -2.69 12.83 11.97
C VAL A 363 -2.18 13.60 10.76
N GLU A 364 -1.03 13.22 10.21
CA GLU A 364 -0.39 13.88 9.05
C GLU A 364 -1.20 13.77 7.76
N TYR A 365 -2.13 12.80 7.65
CA TYR A 365 -2.97 12.56 6.47
C TYR A 365 -4.44 12.92 6.70
N LEU A 366 -4.82 13.33 7.91
CA LEU A 366 -6.21 13.67 8.23
C LEU A 366 -6.58 15.07 7.72
N PRO A 367 -7.76 15.25 7.10
CA PRO A 367 -8.22 16.57 6.70
C PRO A 367 -8.70 17.40 7.90
N PRO A 368 -8.82 18.74 7.74
CA PRO A 368 -9.27 19.64 8.81
C PRO A 368 -10.59 19.22 9.47
N GLU A 369 -11.58 18.76 8.70
CA GLU A 369 -12.86 18.28 9.25
C GLU A 369 -12.78 17.01 10.09
N ALA A 370 -11.70 16.24 10.00
CA ALA A 370 -11.48 15.05 10.83
C ALA A 370 -10.73 15.36 12.14
N VAL A 371 -10.07 16.53 12.22
CA VAL A 371 -9.24 16.94 13.37
C VAL A 371 -9.82 18.11 14.15
N ASP A 372 -10.50 19.04 13.48
CA ASP A 372 -11.08 20.24 14.06
C ASP A 372 -12.59 20.07 14.26
N ARG A 373 -13.01 19.96 15.54
CA ARG A 373 -14.42 19.87 15.96
C ARG A 373 -15.25 21.11 15.56
N CYS A 374 -14.60 22.24 15.29
CA CYS A 374 -15.24 23.47 14.86
C CYS A 374 -15.35 23.59 13.33
N SER A 375 -14.79 22.63 12.58
CA SER A 375 -14.89 22.60 11.13
C SER A 375 -16.34 22.34 10.72
N SER A 376 -16.86 23.10 9.76
CA SER A 376 -18.19 22.92 9.18
C SER A 376 -18.24 21.81 8.11
N GLY A 377 -17.19 20.99 8.03
CA GLY A 377 -17.02 19.98 7.00
C GLY A 377 -17.75 18.68 7.32
N ILE A 378 -18.52 18.17 6.37
CA ILE A 378 -19.23 16.89 6.48
C ILE A 378 -18.26 15.73 6.26
N ILE A 379 -18.23 14.77 7.19
CA ILE A 379 -17.45 13.54 7.04
C ILE A 379 -18.03 12.68 5.92
N GLY A 380 -17.20 12.23 4.98
CA GLY A 380 -17.61 11.39 3.85
C GLY A 380 -16.42 11.00 2.95
N PRO A 381 -16.66 10.44 1.75
CA PRO A 381 -15.58 9.92 0.89
C PRO A 381 -14.51 10.94 0.49
N LYS A 382 -14.82 12.24 0.61
CA LYS A 382 -13.89 13.36 0.38
C LYS A 382 -12.74 13.40 1.40
N LEU A 383 -12.91 12.75 2.55
CA LEU A 383 -11.87 12.55 3.55
C LEU A 383 -10.75 11.69 2.96
N ASP A 384 -11.08 10.52 2.43
CA ASP A 384 -10.10 9.60 1.85
C ASP A 384 -9.42 10.19 0.60
N ILE A 385 -10.13 11.02 -0.17
CA ILE A 385 -9.55 11.78 -1.29
C ILE A 385 -8.44 12.73 -0.81
N TYR A 386 -8.65 13.40 0.32
CA TYR A 386 -7.64 14.28 0.91
C TYR A 386 -6.42 13.47 1.35
N SER A 387 -6.63 12.39 2.09
CA SER A 387 -5.57 11.50 2.59
C SER A 387 -4.77 10.84 1.47
N LEU A 388 -5.43 10.36 0.41
CA LEU A 388 -4.76 9.89 -0.82
C LEU A 388 -3.93 10.99 -1.46
N THR A 389 -4.46 12.21 -1.55
CA THR A 389 -3.74 13.33 -2.16
C THR A 389 -2.50 13.72 -1.35
N LEU A 390 -2.56 13.68 -0.02
CA LEU A 390 -1.39 13.89 0.82
C LEU A 390 -0.36 12.77 0.66
N SER A 391 -0.81 11.51 0.55
CA SER A 391 0.06 10.37 0.22
C SER A 391 0.81 10.54 -1.09
N ILE A 392 0.19 11.16 -2.10
CA ILE A 392 0.85 11.49 -3.37
C ILE A 392 1.77 12.71 -3.23
N ARG A 393 1.36 13.73 -2.48
CA ARG A 393 2.17 14.94 -2.26
C ARG A 393 3.49 14.65 -1.56
N GLU A 394 3.52 13.71 -0.63
CA GLU A 394 4.76 13.25 0.01
C GLU A 394 5.82 12.81 -1.02
N ALA A 395 5.43 12.14 -2.11
CA ALA A 395 6.35 11.82 -3.20
C ALA A 395 6.86 13.06 -3.94
N ILE A 396 5.99 14.06 -4.11
CA ILE A 396 6.29 15.33 -4.79
C ILE A 396 7.24 16.17 -3.96
N GLU A 397 7.22 16.09 -2.63
CA GLU A 397 8.11 16.84 -1.74
C GLU A 397 9.60 16.58 -2.02
N ASN A 398 9.95 15.44 -2.64
CA ASN A 398 11.31 15.22 -3.13
C ASN A 398 11.76 16.27 -4.17
N ALA A 399 10.83 16.92 -4.88
CA ALA A 399 11.10 18.06 -5.75
C ALA A 399 11.65 19.28 -4.99
N LEU A 400 11.45 19.36 -3.66
CA LEU A 400 12.02 20.41 -2.83
C LEU A 400 13.56 20.35 -2.76
N ASN A 401 14.16 19.22 -3.16
CA ASN A 401 15.61 19.09 -3.35
C ASN A 401 16.13 19.83 -4.62
N ILE A 402 15.22 20.33 -5.45
CA ILE A 402 15.49 21.04 -6.70
C ILE A 402 15.08 22.49 -6.55
N TYR A 403 13.83 22.74 -6.18
CA TYR A 403 13.25 24.08 -6.03
C TYR A 403 12.73 24.31 -4.62
N THR A 404 12.80 25.53 -4.10
CA THR A 404 12.07 25.85 -2.88
C THR A 404 10.56 25.88 -3.14
N ALA A 405 9.76 25.75 -2.08
CA ALA A 405 8.30 25.90 -2.12
C ALA A 405 7.86 27.17 -2.88
N ASP A 406 8.55 28.26 -2.59
CA ASP A 406 8.28 29.56 -3.18
C ASP A 406 8.72 29.63 -4.65
N GLU A 407 9.89 29.10 -5.01
CA GLU A 407 10.33 28.97 -6.41
C GLU A 407 9.30 28.18 -7.25
N MET A 408 8.80 27.06 -6.73
CA MET A 408 7.78 26.27 -7.42
C MET A 408 6.46 27.04 -7.58
N ASN A 409 6.04 27.77 -6.54
CA ASN A 409 4.83 28.59 -6.59
C ASN A 409 4.96 29.75 -7.58
N THR A 410 6.13 30.40 -7.65
CA THR A 410 6.40 31.43 -8.66
C THR A 410 6.34 30.82 -10.05
N LEU A 411 7.13 29.78 -10.34
CA LEU A 411 7.16 29.13 -11.66
C LEU A 411 5.78 28.70 -12.13
N ARG A 412 4.96 28.12 -11.24
CA ARG A 412 3.58 27.72 -11.55
C ARG A 412 2.68 28.87 -12.02
N LYS A 413 2.91 30.09 -11.51
CA LYS A 413 2.13 31.29 -11.85
C LYS A 413 2.65 32.00 -13.11
N LEU A 414 3.88 31.71 -13.53
CA LEU A 414 4.50 32.36 -14.69
C LEU A 414 4.04 31.73 -16.00
N PRO A 415 3.71 32.54 -17.03
CA PRO A 415 3.49 32.02 -18.37
C PRO A 415 4.72 31.28 -18.89
N GLY A 416 4.56 30.01 -19.29
CA GLY A 416 5.66 29.16 -19.74
C GLY A 416 6.53 28.59 -18.60
N GLY A 417 6.22 28.92 -17.33
CA GLY A 417 6.91 28.45 -16.15
C GLY A 417 6.78 26.94 -15.91
N GLU A 418 5.73 26.32 -16.47
CA GLU A 418 5.49 24.87 -16.45
C GLU A 418 6.62 24.06 -17.10
N ASN A 419 7.35 24.63 -18.05
CA ASN A 419 8.46 23.96 -18.73
C ASN A 419 9.69 23.75 -17.82
N TYR A 420 9.68 24.39 -16.65
CA TYR A 420 10.76 24.34 -15.68
C TYR A 420 10.40 23.53 -14.44
N LEU A 421 9.15 23.06 -14.33
CA LEU A 421 8.69 22.25 -13.21
C LEU A 421 8.97 20.75 -13.46
N PRO A 422 9.26 19.98 -12.39
CA PRO A 422 9.50 18.55 -12.52
C PRO A 422 8.24 17.72 -12.81
N TYR A 423 7.08 18.30 -12.54
CA TYR A 423 5.77 17.68 -12.77
C TYR A 423 4.86 18.65 -13.50
N SER A 424 3.92 18.12 -14.27
CA SER A 424 2.97 18.92 -15.04
C SER A 424 2.05 19.77 -14.18
N LEU A 425 1.56 20.87 -14.76
CA LEU A 425 0.55 21.70 -14.10
C LEU A 425 -0.74 20.93 -13.83
N ASP A 426 -1.15 20.02 -14.70
CA ASP A 426 -2.34 19.17 -14.50
C ASP A 426 -2.23 18.42 -13.17
N PHE A 427 -1.06 17.81 -12.92
CA PHE A 427 -0.81 17.03 -11.71
C PHE A 427 -0.75 17.90 -10.46
N ILE A 428 0.00 19.01 -10.55
CA ILE A 428 0.16 19.96 -9.45
C ILE A 428 -1.19 20.59 -9.07
N ASN A 429 -2.00 21.00 -10.05
CA ASN A 429 -3.29 21.64 -9.82
C ASN A 429 -4.33 20.64 -9.27
N LEU A 430 -4.33 19.39 -9.73
CA LEU A 430 -5.19 18.36 -9.16
C LEU A 430 -4.82 18.07 -7.70
N CYS A 431 -3.52 17.96 -7.38
CA CYS A 431 -3.09 17.75 -5.99
C CYS A 431 -3.49 18.93 -5.09
N ARG A 432 -3.50 20.17 -5.61
CA ARG A 432 -3.99 21.35 -4.87
C ARG A 432 -5.49 21.30 -4.61
N SER A 433 -6.30 20.95 -5.62
CA SER A 433 -7.75 20.91 -5.46
C SER A 433 -8.20 19.74 -4.59
N ALA A 434 -7.68 18.54 -4.84
CA ALA A 434 -8.02 17.32 -4.10
C ALA A 434 -7.50 17.31 -2.65
N GLY A 435 -6.36 17.95 -2.39
CA GLY A 435 -5.78 18.14 -1.06
C GLY A 435 -6.16 19.47 -0.40
N SER A 436 -7.25 20.13 -0.84
CA SER A 436 -7.67 21.41 -0.28
C SER A 436 -8.31 21.24 1.10
N SER A 437 -8.05 22.16 2.04
CA SER A 437 -8.78 22.24 3.32
C SER A 437 -10.28 22.45 3.12
N ARG A 438 -10.68 23.10 2.02
CA ARG A 438 -12.09 23.32 1.68
C ARG A 438 -12.66 22.11 0.95
N ILE A 439 -13.57 21.38 1.60
CA ILE A 439 -14.21 20.18 1.04
C ILE A 439 -14.84 20.44 -0.34
N CYS A 440 -15.49 21.60 -0.52
CA CYS A 440 -16.13 21.97 -1.78
C CYS A 440 -15.17 22.13 -2.97
N LYS A 441 -13.87 22.36 -2.72
CA LYS A 441 -12.83 22.43 -3.76
C LYS A 441 -12.33 21.04 -4.18
N ARG A 442 -12.51 20.01 -3.33
CA ARG A 442 -12.08 18.65 -3.64
C ARG A 442 -13.00 18.06 -4.71
N PRO A 443 -12.49 17.33 -5.72
CA PRO A 443 -13.32 16.63 -6.69
C PRO A 443 -14.12 15.52 -6.02
N ASP A 444 -15.26 15.11 -6.56
CA ASP A 444 -15.90 13.87 -6.12
C ASP A 444 -15.07 12.66 -6.56
N ILE A 445 -15.31 11.51 -5.94
CA ILE A 445 -14.48 10.32 -6.14
C ILE A 445 -14.51 9.82 -7.59
N TYR A 446 -15.65 9.93 -8.28
CA TYR A 446 -15.77 9.52 -9.67
C TYR A 446 -15.02 10.46 -10.61
N SER A 447 -15.16 11.78 -10.42
CA SER A 447 -14.40 12.78 -11.17
C SER A 447 -12.89 12.65 -10.97
N LEU A 448 -12.45 12.35 -9.74
CA LEU A 448 -11.04 12.06 -9.44
C LEU A 448 -10.57 10.80 -10.18
N TRP A 449 -11.30 9.70 -10.05
CA TRP A 449 -10.99 8.44 -10.72
C TRP A 449 -10.89 8.59 -12.25
N LYS A 450 -11.85 9.30 -12.85
CA LYS A 450 -11.86 9.56 -14.29
C LYS A 450 -10.65 10.38 -14.74
N THR A 451 -10.39 11.50 -14.04
CA THR A 451 -9.28 12.41 -14.38
C THR A 451 -7.93 11.72 -14.24
N THR A 452 -7.72 11.01 -13.13
CA THR A 452 -6.48 10.26 -12.87
C THR A 452 -6.28 9.14 -13.87
N GLY A 453 -7.35 8.43 -14.30
CA GLY A 453 -7.27 7.37 -15.30
C GLY A 453 -6.93 7.88 -16.70
N GLU A 454 -7.49 9.02 -17.10
CA GLU A 454 -7.13 9.69 -18.36
C GLU A 454 -5.65 10.13 -18.37
N GLN A 455 -5.19 10.74 -17.29
CA GLN A 455 -3.79 11.16 -17.15
C GLN A 455 -2.84 9.96 -17.07
N ALA A 456 -3.17 8.92 -16.30
CA ALA A 456 -2.36 7.70 -16.22
C ALA A 456 -2.16 7.08 -17.61
N ARG A 457 -3.22 6.97 -18.42
CA ARG A 457 -3.14 6.47 -19.79
C ARG A 457 -2.26 7.35 -20.70
N LYS A 458 -2.44 8.67 -20.64
CA LYS A 458 -1.65 9.65 -21.40
C LYS A 458 -0.16 9.53 -21.07
N TRP A 459 0.19 9.50 -19.79
CA TRP A 459 1.58 9.46 -19.34
C TRP A 459 2.24 8.10 -19.54
N LYS A 460 1.52 6.99 -19.32
CA LYS A 460 2.00 5.64 -19.70
C LYS A 460 2.29 5.58 -21.21
N GLY A 461 1.39 6.11 -22.04
CA GLY A 461 1.58 6.18 -23.50
C GLY A 461 2.84 6.96 -23.92
N LYS A 462 3.11 8.10 -23.26
CA LYS A 462 4.34 8.89 -23.48
C LYS A 462 5.60 8.09 -23.15
N VAL A 463 5.62 7.39 -22.01
CA VAL A 463 6.75 6.54 -21.60
C VAL A 463 6.98 5.41 -22.61
N ILE A 464 5.93 4.70 -23.02
CA ILE A 464 6.02 3.61 -24.01
C ILE A 464 6.59 4.13 -25.34
N ALA A 465 6.11 5.28 -25.82
CA ALA A 465 6.62 5.89 -27.05
C ALA A 465 8.12 6.24 -26.95
N ASN A 466 8.55 6.82 -25.82
CA ASN A 466 9.96 7.14 -25.57
C ASN A 466 10.83 5.88 -25.52
N ARG A 467 10.37 4.82 -24.85
CA ARG A 467 11.07 3.53 -24.82
C ARG A 467 11.20 2.90 -26.21
N ARG A 468 10.12 2.92 -27.02
CA ARG A 468 10.13 2.42 -28.40
C ARG A 468 11.11 3.20 -29.28
N HIS A 469 11.15 4.53 -29.16
CA HIS A 469 12.09 5.37 -29.89
C HIS A 469 13.55 5.09 -29.52
N ALA A 470 13.83 4.91 -28.23
CA ALA A 470 15.16 4.55 -27.75
C ALA A 470 15.59 3.16 -28.22
N ALA A 471 14.67 2.18 -28.19
CA ALA A 471 14.92 0.84 -28.71
C ALA A 471 15.25 0.86 -30.21
N ALA A 472 14.51 1.64 -31.01
CA ALA A 472 14.78 1.82 -32.44
C ALA A 472 16.17 2.42 -32.70
N LYS A 473 16.64 3.32 -31.82
CA LYS A 473 17.97 3.92 -31.87
C LYS A 473 19.07 3.09 -31.19
N ARG A 474 18.71 1.94 -30.59
CA ARG A 474 19.61 1.11 -29.77
C ARG A 474 20.29 1.89 -28.63
N THR A 475 19.59 2.89 -28.09
CA THR A 475 20.03 3.67 -26.94
C THR A 475 19.35 3.15 -25.68
N LYS A 476 20.06 3.19 -24.54
CA LYS A 476 19.44 2.91 -23.24
C LYS A 476 18.40 3.98 -22.91
N CYS A 477 17.30 3.58 -22.30
CA CYS A 477 16.25 4.48 -21.86
C CYS A 477 15.72 3.98 -20.53
N TYR A 478 15.72 4.88 -19.55
CA TYR A 478 15.21 4.63 -18.20
C TYR A 478 13.92 5.43 -17.94
N ASP A 479 13.32 5.99 -19.00
CA ASP A 479 12.10 6.79 -18.87
C ASP A 479 10.97 5.96 -18.29
N GLY A 480 10.29 6.56 -17.32
CA GLY A 480 9.26 5.92 -16.53
C GLY A 480 9.72 4.72 -15.72
N MET A 481 11.01 4.39 -15.60
CA MET A 481 11.46 3.26 -14.79
C MET A 481 11.34 3.60 -13.29
N VAL A 482 10.77 2.67 -12.52
CA VAL A 482 10.65 2.78 -11.07
C VAL A 482 11.43 1.63 -10.41
N LEU A 483 12.14 1.93 -9.32
CA LEU A 483 12.90 0.95 -8.56
C LEU A 483 11.98 0.17 -7.61
N VAL A 484 10.92 -0.44 -8.14
CA VAL A 484 9.96 -1.25 -7.34
C VAL A 484 10.62 -2.55 -6.89
N ASP A 485 11.22 -3.25 -7.83
CA ASP A 485 11.85 -4.54 -7.61
C ASP A 485 13.02 -4.45 -6.61
N GLU A 486 13.07 -5.40 -5.67
CA GLU A 486 14.09 -5.42 -4.62
C GLU A 486 15.50 -5.69 -5.16
N GLU A 487 15.65 -6.60 -6.12
CA GLU A 487 16.94 -6.90 -6.74
C GLU A 487 17.47 -5.68 -7.51
N VAL A 488 16.60 -4.98 -8.24
CA VAL A 488 16.93 -3.74 -8.93
C VAL A 488 17.37 -2.66 -7.94
N ARG A 489 16.69 -2.52 -6.79
CA ARG A 489 17.12 -1.61 -5.72
C ARG A 489 18.47 -2.00 -5.14
N LEU A 490 18.72 -3.29 -4.92
CA LEU A 490 20.01 -3.80 -4.43
C LEU A 490 21.13 -3.56 -5.46
N ARG A 491 20.85 -3.76 -6.75
CA ARG A 491 21.78 -3.43 -7.84
C ARG A 491 22.07 -1.94 -7.88
N PHE A 492 21.06 -1.08 -7.76
CA PHE A 492 21.25 0.38 -7.68
C PHE A 492 22.16 0.78 -6.50
N LYS A 493 22.05 0.08 -5.36
CA LYS A 493 22.91 0.30 -4.19
C LYS A 493 24.36 -0.17 -4.42
N ARG A 494 24.54 -1.37 -4.96
CA ARG A 494 25.85 -2.05 -5.07
C ARG A 494 26.65 -1.64 -6.31
N ASP A 495 26.00 -1.51 -7.46
CA ASP A 495 26.65 -1.23 -8.75
C ASP A 495 26.75 0.28 -9.01
N ARG A 496 27.97 0.83 -8.83
CA ARG A 496 28.26 2.25 -9.07
C ARG A 496 28.16 2.65 -10.55
N ALA A 497 28.42 1.73 -11.48
CA ALA A 497 28.34 2.02 -12.91
C ALA A 497 26.87 2.15 -13.32
N PHE A 498 26.04 1.16 -12.97
CA PHE A 498 24.60 1.19 -13.17
C PHE A 498 23.96 2.41 -12.51
N ARG A 499 24.28 2.70 -11.24
CA ARG A 499 23.74 3.88 -10.54
C ARG A 499 24.06 5.19 -11.25
N ARG A 500 25.31 5.39 -11.69
CA ARG A 500 25.70 6.62 -12.40
C ARG A 500 24.97 6.76 -13.73
N GLU A 501 24.81 5.66 -14.45
CA GLU A 501 24.08 5.64 -15.71
C GLU A 501 22.59 5.94 -15.50
N PHE A 502 21.94 5.25 -14.56
CA PHE A 502 20.55 5.50 -14.19
C PHE A 502 20.33 6.95 -13.77
N LEU A 503 21.19 7.50 -12.89
CA LEU A 503 21.07 8.89 -12.44
C LEU A 503 21.24 9.89 -13.59
N ARG A 504 22.09 9.60 -14.59
CA ARG A 504 22.27 10.51 -15.73
C ARG A 504 21.03 10.60 -16.60
N GLU A 505 20.33 9.48 -16.78
CA GLU A 505 19.21 9.38 -17.71
C GLU A 505 17.83 9.55 -17.05
N ALA A 506 17.66 9.13 -15.79
CA ALA A 506 16.37 9.09 -15.10
C ALA A 506 16.22 10.19 -14.03
N SER A 507 17.32 10.80 -13.57
CA SER A 507 17.20 11.92 -12.62
C SER A 507 16.88 13.21 -13.38
N TRP A 508 15.67 13.69 -13.20
CA TRP A 508 15.22 14.96 -13.77
C TRP A 508 16.21 16.10 -13.52
N LYS A 509 16.80 16.19 -12.32
CA LYS A 509 17.78 17.24 -11.97
C LYS A 509 19.07 17.14 -12.79
N HIS A 510 19.56 15.93 -13.06
CA HIS A 510 20.80 15.73 -13.81
C HIS A 510 20.59 16.02 -15.30
N GLU A 511 19.49 15.52 -15.87
CA GLU A 511 19.12 15.76 -17.27
C GLU A 511 18.83 17.25 -17.53
N ASN A 512 18.15 17.93 -16.59
CA ASN A 512 17.63 19.29 -16.75
C ASN A 512 18.50 20.36 -16.05
N ARG A 513 19.79 20.09 -15.80
CA ARG A 513 20.65 21.01 -15.01
C ARG A 513 20.67 22.45 -15.55
N GLY A 514 20.70 22.62 -16.87
CA GLY A 514 20.66 23.94 -17.51
C GLY A 514 19.31 24.64 -17.34
N VAL A 515 18.22 23.89 -17.53
CA VAL A 515 16.83 24.34 -17.34
C VAL A 515 16.60 24.81 -15.90
N VAL A 516 17.05 24.05 -14.91
CA VAL A 516 16.95 24.40 -13.49
C VAL A 516 17.69 25.69 -13.16
N LYS A 517 18.91 25.83 -13.68
CA LYS A 517 19.72 27.04 -13.44
C LYS A 517 19.02 28.28 -13.99
N PHE A 518 18.47 28.17 -15.20
CA PHE A 518 17.73 29.26 -15.84
C PHE A 518 16.44 29.60 -15.09
N ALA A 519 15.68 28.59 -14.68
CA ALA A 519 14.44 28.78 -13.93
C ALA A 519 14.64 29.55 -12.62
N LYS A 520 15.67 29.18 -11.83
CA LYS A 520 15.99 29.87 -10.58
C LYS A 520 16.38 31.34 -10.82
N GLU A 521 17.12 31.61 -11.89
CA GLU A 521 17.48 32.97 -12.28
C GLU A 521 16.26 33.80 -12.70
N MET A 522 15.32 33.20 -13.43
CA MET A 522 14.06 33.83 -13.81
C MET A 522 13.22 34.20 -12.57
N VAL A 523 13.10 33.29 -11.60
CA VAL A 523 12.42 33.56 -10.32
C VAL A 523 13.10 34.70 -9.55
N ARG A 524 14.44 34.73 -9.54
CA ARG A 524 15.21 35.79 -8.87
C ARG A 524 14.90 37.16 -9.47
N ARG A 525 14.93 37.30 -10.80
CA ARG A 525 14.63 38.57 -11.50
C ARG A 525 13.22 39.07 -11.23
N MET A 526 12.23 38.18 -11.31
CA MET A 526 10.83 38.51 -11.00
C MET A 526 10.65 39.08 -9.59
N LYS A 527 11.34 38.51 -8.60
CA LYS A 527 11.28 39.02 -7.22
C LYS A 527 11.98 40.36 -7.06
N GLU A 528 13.07 40.58 -7.79
CA GLU A 528 13.77 41.86 -7.80
C GLU A 528 12.89 42.96 -8.40
N GLU A 529 12.16 42.65 -9.48
CA GLU A 529 11.17 43.55 -10.09
C GLU A 529 9.98 43.84 -9.15
N GLN A 530 9.42 42.82 -8.49
CA GLN A 530 8.33 43.00 -7.52
C GLN A 530 8.77 43.82 -6.29
N ASN A 531 10.00 43.63 -5.81
CA ASN A 531 10.52 44.40 -4.68
C ASN A 531 10.84 45.86 -5.05
N SER A 532 11.10 46.16 -6.33
CA SER A 532 11.19 47.55 -6.80
C SER A 532 9.83 48.24 -6.97
N ASP A 533 8.75 47.48 -7.15
CA ASP A 533 7.39 47.99 -7.31
C ASP A 533 6.62 48.14 -5.97
N ASP A 534 6.98 47.39 -4.94
CA ASP A 534 6.32 47.38 -3.61
C ASP A 534 6.69 48.57 -2.68
N GLU A 535 7.47 49.56 -3.14
CA GLU A 535 7.64 50.84 -2.43
C GLU A 535 6.37 51.74 -2.46
N GLY A 536 5.24 51.25 -2.99
CA GLY A 536 4.01 52.03 -3.17
C GLY A 536 2.68 51.28 -3.09
N GLY A 537 2.51 50.26 -2.24
CA GLY A 537 1.18 49.63 -2.08
C GLY A 537 1.09 48.57 -0.99
N GLY A 538 0.13 48.74 -0.06
CA GLY A 538 -0.14 47.77 1.01
C GLY A 538 -0.73 46.46 0.47
N ARG A 539 -0.16 45.32 0.87
CA ARG A 539 -0.62 43.98 0.48
C ARG A 539 -1.90 43.56 1.21
N GLU A 540 -2.91 43.13 0.46
CA GLU A 540 -3.89 42.16 0.95
C GLU A 540 -3.22 40.80 1.13
N LYS A 541 -3.43 40.16 2.28
CA LYS A 541 -2.95 38.81 2.57
C LYS A 541 -3.92 37.81 1.92
N ASP A 542 -3.54 37.26 0.78
CA ASP A 542 -4.23 36.11 0.19
C ASP A 542 -4.02 34.84 1.03
N GLU A 543 -5.12 34.34 1.60
CA GLU A 543 -5.22 33.06 2.30
C GLU A 543 -5.25 31.87 1.30
N ASP A 544 -4.13 31.56 0.65
CA ASP A 544 -3.95 30.29 -0.11
C ASP A 544 -2.51 29.78 -0.03
N TYR A 545 -1.92 29.89 1.17
CA TYR A 545 -0.65 29.27 1.52
C TYR A 545 -0.86 27.77 1.79
N SER A 546 -0.11 26.94 1.04
CA SER A 546 0.32 25.55 1.38
C SER A 546 -0.01 24.45 0.36
N LEU A 547 0.66 24.47 -0.80
CA LEU A 547 1.07 23.21 -1.42
C LEU A 547 2.36 22.65 -0.75
N TYR A 548 3.12 23.50 -0.05
CA TYR A 548 4.47 23.19 0.45
C TYR A 548 4.85 23.89 1.77
N THR A 549 3.91 24.53 2.50
CA THR A 549 4.26 25.35 3.68
C THR A 549 4.01 24.69 5.04
N HIS A 550 3.36 23.52 5.10
CA HIS A 550 3.20 22.78 6.37
C HIS A 550 4.50 22.16 6.91
N VAL A 551 5.58 22.14 6.13
CA VAL A 551 6.80 21.39 6.48
C VAL A 551 7.96 22.29 6.94
N ASP A 552 7.93 23.59 6.64
CA ASP A 552 9.02 24.49 7.05
C ASP A 552 9.05 24.74 8.58
N GLU A 553 7.93 24.48 9.27
CA GLU A 553 7.89 24.46 10.74
C GLU A 553 8.33 23.11 11.33
N ALA A 554 7.99 21.98 10.68
CA ALA A 554 8.42 20.65 11.11
C ALA A 554 9.94 20.43 10.93
N ALA A 555 10.52 20.88 9.81
CA ALA A 555 11.95 20.78 9.54
C ALA A 555 12.81 21.67 10.46
N LYS A 556 12.25 22.77 11.00
CA LYS A 556 12.90 23.60 12.02
C LYS A 556 12.79 23.01 13.43
N GLY A 557 11.76 22.20 13.70
CA GLY A 557 11.58 21.48 14.97
C GLY A 557 12.58 20.35 15.19
N VAL A 558 12.92 19.60 14.13
CA VAL A 558 13.83 18.44 14.21
C VAL A 558 15.30 18.85 14.39
N ARG A 559 15.69 20.06 13.97
CA ARG A 559 17.05 20.59 14.22
C ARG A 559 17.27 21.17 15.62
N ARG A 560 16.24 21.21 16.49
CA ARG A 560 16.36 21.71 17.87
C ARG A 560 16.24 20.62 18.94
N ARG A 561 16.11 19.35 18.55
CA ARG A 561 16.19 18.20 19.45
C ARG A 561 17.10 17.13 18.85
N VAL A 562 18.40 17.44 18.84
CA VAL A 562 19.49 16.45 18.94
C VAL A 562 20.29 16.85 20.15
#